data_AF-A0A535B0I6-F1
#
_entry.id   AF-A0A535B0I6-F1
#
_cell.length_a   1.000
_cell.length_b   1.000
_cell.length_c   1.000
_cell.angle_alpha   90.00
_cell.angle_beta   90.00
_cell.angle_gamma   90.00
#
_symmetry.space_group_name_H-M   'P 1'
#
loop_
_entity.id
_entity.type
_entity.pdbx_description
1 polymer ?
#
loop_
_entity_poly.entity_id
_entity_poly.type
_entity_poly.pdbx_seq_one_letter_code
_entity_poly.pdbx_strand_id
1 'polypeptide(L)'
;MSVRKSPITALVLSVIVPGLGQIFNEEKKKGLVIFASCLGLALLTYWFSGFNKFSIALALILLWSSAIVDAFKVVNASGQPSEFYYRRPYVVAMLLLVGPLAFPLLWQSPQFSRFARWTWTVIVVTAALMFVVTPYLMNWLIKQAPDM
;
A
#
# COMPACT_ATOMS: atom_id res chain seq x y z
N MET A 1 -9.89 34.00 -5.36
CA MET A 1 -11.10 33.40 -4.76
C MET A 1 -10.97 31.89 -4.85
N SER A 2 -10.69 31.17 -3.75
CA SER A 2 -10.73 29.70 -3.78
C SER A 2 -12.20 29.26 -3.78
N VAL A 3 -12.67 28.68 -4.89
CA VAL A 3 -14.00 28.07 -4.94
C VAL A 3 -14.04 26.97 -3.87
N ARG A 4 -14.98 27.07 -2.91
CA ARG A 4 -15.16 26.03 -1.89
C ARG A 4 -15.55 24.74 -2.61
N LYS A 5 -14.68 23.74 -2.54
CA LYS A 5 -14.91 22.43 -3.18
C LYS A 5 -15.98 21.65 -2.43
N SER A 6 -16.75 20.84 -3.15
CA SER A 6 -17.78 19.95 -2.59
C SER A 6 -17.13 18.66 -2.07
N PRO A 7 -17.30 18.29 -0.78
CA PRO A 7 -16.77 17.05 -0.21
C PRO A 7 -17.36 15.79 -0.89
N ILE A 8 -18.65 15.86 -1.25
CA ILE A 8 -19.35 14.75 -1.91
C ILE A 8 -18.77 14.51 -3.30
N THR A 9 -18.44 15.58 -4.04
CA THR A 9 -17.82 15.46 -5.36
C THR A 9 -16.45 14.81 -5.27
N ALA A 10 -15.61 15.20 -4.29
CA ALA A 10 -14.31 14.56 -4.05
C ALA A 10 -14.43 13.07 -3.69
N LEU A 11 -15.45 12.72 -2.90
CA LEU A 11 -15.78 11.34 -2.53
C LEU A 11 -16.18 10.52 -3.76
N VAL A 12 -17.18 10.98 -4.52
CA VAL A 12 -17.68 10.29 -5.71
C VAL A 12 -16.56 10.08 -6.74
N LEU A 13 -15.72 11.10 -6.95
CA LEU A 13 -14.57 10.99 -7.85
C LEU A 13 -13.60 9.88 -7.42
N SER A 14 -13.31 9.76 -6.11
CA SER A 14 -12.41 8.72 -5.58
C SER A 14 -13.04 7.32 -5.58
N VAL A 15 -14.36 7.24 -5.47
CA VAL A 15 -15.11 5.97 -5.57
C VAL A 15 -15.04 5.43 -6.99
N ILE A 16 -15.22 6.29 -8.01
CA ILE A 16 -15.21 5.86 -9.41
C ILE A 16 -13.78 5.51 -9.84
N VAL A 17 -12.82 6.39 -9.53
CA VAL A 17 -11.41 6.16 -9.86
C VAL A 17 -10.53 6.54 -8.67
N PRO A 18 -9.74 5.60 -8.12
CA PRO A 18 -8.86 5.88 -7.00
C PRO A 18 -7.86 6.98 -7.37
N GLY A 19 -7.72 8.00 -6.52
CA GLY A 19 -6.81 9.13 -6.73
C GLY A 19 -7.44 10.36 -7.41
N LEU A 20 -8.63 10.25 -8.03
CA LEU A 20 -9.26 11.42 -8.68
C LEU A 20 -9.76 12.46 -7.68
N GLY A 21 -10.29 12.06 -6.51
CA GLY A 21 -10.69 13.04 -5.49
C GLY A 21 -9.50 13.81 -4.91
N GLN A 22 -8.32 13.17 -4.80
CA GLN A 22 -7.08 13.86 -4.43
C GLN A 22 -6.64 14.87 -5.49
N ILE A 23 -6.75 14.52 -6.79
CA ILE A 23 -6.48 15.46 -7.89
C ILE A 23 -7.46 16.63 -7.86
N PHE A 24 -8.74 16.36 -7.62
CA PHE A 24 -9.76 17.39 -7.42
C PHE A 24 -9.43 18.30 -6.24
N ASN A 25 -8.85 17.76 -5.18
CA ASN A 25 -8.37 18.51 -4.01
C ASN A 25 -7.03 19.24 -4.22
N GLU A 26 -6.51 19.31 -5.45
CA GLU A 26 -5.20 19.87 -5.81
C GLU A 26 -3.97 19.11 -5.28
N GLU A 27 -4.17 17.96 -4.63
CA GLU A 27 -3.10 17.04 -4.21
C GLU A 27 -2.65 16.13 -5.38
N LYS A 28 -2.32 16.71 -6.55
CA LYS A 28 -2.06 15.96 -7.80
C LYS A 28 -1.03 14.85 -7.66
N LYS A 29 0.09 15.11 -6.96
CA LYS A 29 1.15 14.11 -6.72
C LYS A 29 0.61 12.89 -5.98
N LYS A 30 -0.18 13.12 -4.93
CA LYS A 30 -0.77 12.05 -4.11
C LYS A 30 -1.81 11.26 -4.90
N GLY A 31 -2.67 11.95 -5.65
CA GLY A 31 -3.65 11.30 -6.52
C GLY A 31 -3.01 10.40 -7.57
N LEU A 32 -1.93 10.86 -8.22
CA LEU A 32 -1.18 10.04 -9.18
C LEU A 32 -0.51 8.82 -8.53
N VAL A 33 0.08 8.98 -7.33
CA VAL A 33 0.69 7.86 -6.59
C VAL A 33 -0.36 6.83 -6.20
N ILE A 34 -1.54 7.26 -5.72
CA ILE A 34 -2.65 6.36 -5.37
C ILE A 34 -3.13 5.62 -6.62
N PHE A 35 -3.38 6.35 -7.71
CA PHE A 35 -3.84 5.75 -8.97
C PHE A 35 -2.83 4.72 -9.51
N ALA A 36 -1.54 5.08 -9.58
CA ALA A 36 -0.49 4.18 -10.04
C ALA A 36 -0.34 2.95 -9.13
N SER A 37 -0.48 3.13 -7.81
CA SER A 37 -0.42 2.02 -6.84
C SER A 37 -1.62 1.08 -7.00
N CYS A 38 -2.83 1.61 -7.18
CA CYS A 38 -4.02 0.80 -7.46
C CYS A 38 -3.88 0.02 -8.76
N LEU A 39 -3.40 0.66 -9.82
CA LEU A 39 -3.17 0.01 -11.12
C LEU A 39 -2.11 -1.09 -11.00
N GLY A 40 -1.00 -0.82 -10.32
CA GLY A 40 0.04 -1.80 -10.05
C GLY A 40 -0.47 -3.00 -9.25
N LEU A 41 -1.19 -2.77 -8.14
CA LEU A 41 -1.79 -3.85 -7.34
C LEU A 41 -2.81 -4.65 -8.15
N ALA A 42 -3.66 -3.99 -8.94
CA ALA A 42 -4.62 -4.68 -9.81
C ALA A 42 -3.91 -5.59 -10.83
N LEU A 43 -2.85 -5.11 -11.50
CA LEU A 43 -2.05 -5.94 -12.41
C LEU A 43 -1.39 -7.12 -11.68
N LEU A 44 -0.87 -6.90 -10.46
CA LEU A 44 -0.28 -7.98 -9.66
C LEU A 44 -1.31 -9.07 -9.30
N THR A 45 -2.60 -8.73 -9.13
CA THR A 45 -3.63 -9.77 -8.89
C THR A 45 -3.85 -10.73 -10.07
N TYR A 46 -3.45 -10.34 -11.29
CA TYR A 46 -3.47 -11.25 -12.45
C TYR A 46 -2.26 -12.17 -12.48
N TRP A 47 -1.11 -11.73 -11.94
CA TRP A 47 0.14 -12.47 -12.00
C TRP A 47 0.29 -13.46 -10.83
N PHE A 48 -0.23 -13.10 -9.66
CA PHE A 48 -0.17 -13.95 -8.46
C PHE A 48 -1.41 -14.83 -8.32
N SER A 49 -1.23 -16.01 -7.73
CA SER A 49 -2.28 -16.97 -7.43
C SER A 49 -2.33 -17.33 -5.94
N GLY A 50 -3.38 -18.07 -5.53
CA GLY A 50 -3.53 -18.56 -4.16
C GLY A 50 -3.60 -17.44 -3.11
N PHE A 51 -2.92 -17.65 -1.98
CA PHE A 51 -2.91 -16.72 -0.85
C PHE A 51 -2.33 -15.35 -1.20
N ASN A 52 -1.32 -15.30 -2.07
CA ASN A 52 -0.72 -14.03 -2.51
C ASN A 52 -1.74 -13.14 -3.23
N LYS A 53 -2.59 -13.74 -4.08
CA LYS A 53 -3.68 -13.00 -4.75
C LYS A 53 -4.67 -12.42 -3.74
N PHE A 54 -5.04 -13.19 -2.73
CA PHE A 54 -5.93 -12.74 -1.66
C PHE A 54 -5.34 -11.55 -0.89
N SER A 55 -4.07 -11.63 -0.48
CA SER A 55 -3.40 -10.53 0.24
C SER A 55 -3.30 -9.25 -0.60
N ILE A 56 -2.98 -9.36 -1.90
CA ILE A 56 -2.92 -8.22 -2.82
C ILE A 56 -4.32 -7.60 -3.02
N ALA A 57 -5.36 -8.43 -3.17
CA ALA A 57 -6.73 -7.95 -3.29
C ALA A 57 -7.19 -7.19 -2.03
N LEU A 58 -6.85 -7.70 -0.85
CA LEU A 58 -7.13 -7.01 0.41
C LEU A 58 -6.37 -5.68 0.51
N ALA A 59 -5.09 -5.64 0.11
CA ALA A 59 -4.32 -4.41 0.04
C ALA A 59 -4.93 -3.40 -0.94
N LEU A 60 -5.44 -3.84 -2.10
CA LEU A 60 -6.13 -2.99 -3.05
C LEU A 60 -7.39 -2.36 -2.43
N ILE A 61 -8.20 -3.15 -1.73
CA ILE A 61 -9.40 -2.67 -1.02
C ILE A 61 -9.03 -1.65 0.06
N LEU A 62 -8.00 -1.92 0.85
CA LEU A 62 -7.52 -1.01 1.88
C LEU A 62 -6.98 0.30 1.30
N LEU A 63 -6.24 0.23 0.19
CA LEU A 63 -5.74 1.41 -0.50
C LEU A 63 -6.88 2.26 -1.06
N TRP A 64 -7.86 1.61 -1.71
CA TRP A 64 -8.99 2.30 -2.33
C TRP A 64 -9.92 2.94 -1.27
N SER A 65 -10.30 2.19 -0.24
CA SER A 65 -11.09 2.72 0.88
C SER A 65 -10.38 3.87 1.60
N SER A 66 -9.07 3.74 1.82
CA SER A 66 -8.24 4.83 2.34
C SER A 66 -8.29 6.07 1.46
N ALA A 67 -8.19 5.92 0.14
CA ALA A 67 -8.26 7.04 -0.80
C ALA A 67 -9.61 7.76 -0.76
N ILE A 68 -10.72 7.02 -0.65
CA ILE A 68 -12.07 7.59 -0.54
C ILE A 68 -12.20 8.44 0.74
N VAL A 69 -11.80 7.89 1.88
CA VAL A 69 -11.88 8.57 3.18
C VAL A 69 -10.99 9.82 3.21
N ASP A 70 -9.79 9.71 2.64
CA ASP A 70 -8.83 10.79 2.54
C ASP A 70 -9.37 11.97 1.70
N ALA A 71 -9.90 11.68 0.50
CA ALA A 71 -10.46 12.71 -0.38
C ALA A 71 -11.63 13.47 0.24
N PHE A 72 -12.50 12.78 0.98
CA PHE A 72 -13.61 13.39 1.71
C PHE A 72 -13.13 14.27 2.87
N LYS A 73 -12.17 13.78 3.66
CA LYS A 73 -11.67 14.48 4.85
C LYS A 73 -10.89 15.75 4.52
N VAL A 74 -10.08 15.76 3.47
CA VAL A 74 -9.27 16.94 3.08
C VAL A 74 -10.15 18.16 2.78
N VAL A 75 -11.29 17.96 2.10
CA VAL A 75 -12.22 19.05 1.79
C VAL A 75 -12.94 19.55 3.05
N ASN A 76 -13.35 18.64 3.93
CA ASN A 76 -14.02 19.00 5.20
C ASN A 76 -13.09 19.64 6.22
N ALA A 77 -11.81 19.26 6.25
CA ALA A 77 -10.81 19.72 7.21
C ALA A 77 -10.09 21.01 6.78
N SER A 78 -10.67 21.80 5.86
CA SER A 78 -10.08 23.07 5.40
C SER A 78 -8.70 22.94 4.74
N GLY A 79 -8.43 21.83 4.05
CA GLY A 79 -7.16 21.63 3.32
C GLY A 79 -6.00 21.13 4.17
N GLN A 80 -6.22 20.69 5.41
CA GLN A 80 -5.17 19.96 6.14
C GLN A 80 -4.93 18.59 5.47
N PRO A 81 -3.66 18.24 5.17
CA PRO A 81 -3.33 16.96 4.57
C PRO A 81 -3.79 15.84 5.50
N SER A 82 -4.66 14.96 5.02
CA SER A 82 -5.20 13.90 5.84
C SER A 82 -4.08 12.92 6.21
N GLU A 83 -3.83 12.77 7.51
CA GLU A 83 -2.82 11.86 8.06
C GLU A 83 -3.17 10.38 7.87
N PHE A 84 -4.36 10.07 7.33
CA PHE A 84 -4.88 8.70 7.29
C PHE A 84 -3.95 7.74 6.54
N TYR A 85 -3.38 8.19 5.42
CA TYR A 85 -2.45 7.43 4.59
C TYR A 85 -1.15 7.04 5.30
N TYR A 86 -0.76 7.78 6.33
CA TYR A 86 0.49 7.56 7.06
C TYR A 86 0.29 7.00 8.48
N ARG A 87 -0.95 6.58 8.81
CA ARG A 87 -1.25 5.97 10.11
C ARG A 87 -0.46 4.68 10.32
N ARG A 88 0.19 4.56 11.48
CA ARG A 88 0.96 3.36 11.85
C ARG A 88 0.30 2.01 11.51
N PRO A 89 -0.95 1.72 11.93
CA PRO A 89 -1.56 0.42 11.64
C PRO A 89 -1.79 0.18 10.15
N TYR A 90 -2.09 1.23 9.38
CA TYR A 90 -2.27 1.13 7.93
C TYR A 90 -0.95 0.78 7.23
N VAL A 91 0.13 1.47 7.60
CA VAL A 91 1.47 1.21 7.03
C VAL A 91 1.92 -0.21 7.37
N VAL A 92 1.75 -0.66 8.62
CA VAL A 92 2.09 -2.03 9.02
C VAL A 92 1.22 -3.06 8.28
N ALA A 93 -0.09 -2.82 8.14
CA ALA A 93 -0.96 -3.70 7.37
C ALA A 93 -0.50 -3.82 5.91
N MET A 94 -0.15 -2.70 5.26
CA MET A 94 0.39 -2.72 3.89
C MET A 94 1.73 -3.47 3.80
N LEU A 95 2.62 -3.32 4.79
CA LEU A 95 3.88 -4.07 4.85
C LEU A 95 3.65 -5.57 4.98
N LEU A 96 2.65 -6.01 5.73
CA LEU A 96 2.34 -7.43 5.89
C LEU A 96 1.61 -8.02 4.67
N LEU A 97 0.76 -7.24 4.01
CA LEU A 97 -0.02 -7.72 2.87
C LEU A 97 0.77 -7.75 1.57
N VAL A 98 1.63 -6.74 1.34
CA VAL A 98 2.32 -6.54 0.06
C VAL A 98 3.85 -6.62 0.21
N GLY A 99 4.34 -6.83 1.43
CA GLY A 99 5.76 -7.04 1.70
C GLY A 99 6.61 -5.81 1.37
N PRO A 100 7.79 -6.01 0.72
CA PRO A 100 8.72 -4.94 0.36
C PRO A 100 8.12 -3.81 -0.49
N LEU A 101 7.05 -4.08 -1.24
CA LEU A 101 6.39 -3.08 -2.08
C LEU A 101 5.79 -1.92 -1.27
N ALA A 102 5.54 -2.12 0.04
CA ALA A 102 5.08 -1.07 0.94
C ALA A 102 6.23 -0.28 1.62
N PHE A 103 7.50 -0.52 1.28
CA PHE A 103 8.61 0.25 1.85
C PHE A 103 8.56 1.75 1.51
N PRO A 104 8.24 2.19 0.28
CA PRO A 104 8.10 3.62 0.01
C PRO A 104 7.11 4.29 0.97
N LEU A 105 6.02 3.61 1.31
CA LEU A 105 5.02 4.08 2.26
C LEU A 105 5.58 4.21 3.69
N LEU A 106 6.35 3.21 4.16
CA LEU A 106 7.01 3.24 5.46
C LEU A 106 8.01 4.39 5.59
N TRP A 107 8.82 4.60 4.56
CA TRP A 107 9.90 5.59 4.57
C TRP A 107 9.39 7.03 4.39
N GLN A 108 8.25 7.20 3.71
CA GLN A 108 7.57 8.49 3.59
C GLN A 108 6.75 8.85 4.84
N SER A 109 6.38 7.88 5.69
CA SER A 109 5.53 8.15 6.85
C SER A 109 6.25 8.94 7.95
N PRO A 110 5.74 10.12 8.37
CA PRO A 110 6.29 10.87 9.50
C PRO A 110 6.07 10.19 10.86
N GLN A 111 5.19 9.19 10.95
CA GLN A 111 4.81 8.57 12.22
C GLN A 111 5.81 7.53 12.76
N PHE A 112 6.82 7.17 11.95
CA PHE A 112 7.83 6.17 12.29
C PHE A 112 9.20 6.82 12.50
N SER A 113 9.86 6.45 13.61
CA SER A 113 11.25 6.83 13.88
C SER A 113 12.20 6.17 12.87
N ARG A 114 13.41 6.73 12.69
CA ARG A 114 14.43 6.15 11.80
C ARG A 114 14.76 4.70 12.17
N PHE A 115 14.84 4.40 13.47
CA PHE A 115 15.04 3.04 13.95
C PHE A 115 13.89 2.11 13.58
N ALA A 116 12.63 2.52 13.81
CA ALA A 116 11.47 1.70 13.48
C ALA A 116 11.38 1.39 11.98
N ARG A 117 11.75 2.34 11.10
CA ARG A 117 11.79 2.12 9.65
C ARG A 117 12.79 1.03 9.29
N TRP A 118 14.01 1.09 9.82
CA TRP A 118 15.03 0.06 9.61
C TRP A 118 14.59 -1.29 10.17
N THR A 119 14.04 -1.34 11.38
CA THR A 119 13.54 -2.58 11.99
C THR A 119 12.51 -3.27 11.09
N TRP A 120 11.49 -2.53 10.63
CA TRP A 120 10.48 -3.08 9.72
C TRP A 120 11.06 -3.50 8.37
N THR A 121 11.98 -2.72 7.80
CA THR A 121 12.66 -3.10 6.55
C THR A 121 13.44 -4.42 6.73
N VAL A 122 14.24 -4.57 7.79
CA VAL A 122 15.00 -5.80 8.05
C VAL A 122 14.07 -7.00 8.25
N ILE A 123 13.01 -6.86 9.04
CA ILE A 123 12.04 -7.93 9.29
C ILE A 123 11.40 -8.39 7.98
N VAL A 124 10.87 -7.47 7.18
CA VAL A 124 10.15 -7.80 5.95
C VAL A 124 11.08 -8.33 4.87
N VAL A 125 12.29 -7.77 4.71
CA VAL A 125 13.30 -8.29 3.78
C VAL A 125 13.72 -9.70 4.18
N THR A 126 13.98 -9.94 5.48
CA THR A 126 14.38 -11.26 5.97
C THR A 126 13.27 -12.28 5.71
N ALA A 127 12.02 -11.95 6.03
CA ALA A 127 10.88 -12.83 5.77
C ALA A 127 10.71 -13.12 4.26
N ALA A 128 10.85 -12.11 3.41
CA ALA A 128 10.77 -12.28 1.95
C ALA A 128 11.91 -13.15 1.41
N LEU A 129 13.15 -12.94 1.86
CA LEU A 129 14.31 -13.75 1.48
C LEU A 129 14.14 -15.20 1.94
N MET A 130 13.70 -15.43 3.17
CA MET A 130 13.41 -16.78 3.67
C MET A 130 12.37 -17.48 2.80
N PHE A 131 11.27 -16.79 2.44
CA PHE A 131 10.26 -17.33 1.55
C PHE A 131 10.82 -17.72 0.17
N VAL A 132 11.66 -16.85 -0.42
CA VAL A 132 12.28 -17.10 -1.73
C VAL A 132 13.32 -18.23 -1.67
N VAL A 133 14.14 -18.28 -0.61
CA VAL A 133 15.24 -19.24 -0.46
C VAL A 133 14.75 -20.64 -0.10
N THR A 134 13.66 -20.74 0.66
CA THR A 134 13.10 -22.03 1.13
C THR A 134 12.99 -23.11 0.04
N PRO A 135 12.34 -22.88 -1.12
CA PRO A 135 12.23 -23.91 -2.16
C PRO A 135 13.59 -24.36 -2.72
N TYR A 136 14.56 -23.45 -2.84
CA TYR A 136 15.92 -23.80 -3.31
C TYR A 136 16.68 -24.61 -2.27
N LEU A 137 16.58 -24.22 -1.00
CA LEU A 137 17.20 -24.95 0.10
C LEU A 137 16.60 -26.35 0.23
N MET A 138 15.28 -26.48 0.14
CA MET A 138 14.60 -27.79 0.15
C MET A 138 15.05 -28.67 -1.02
N ASN A 139 15.09 -28.13 -2.24
CA ASN A 139 15.56 -28.86 -3.41
C ASN A 139 17.03 -29.30 -3.28
N TRP A 140 17.88 -28.43 -2.73
CA TRP A 140 19.28 -28.76 -2.46
C TRP A 140 19.42 -29.87 -1.40
N LEU A 141 18.65 -29.80 -0.31
CA LEU A 141 18.62 -30.84 0.73
C LEU A 141 18.13 -32.19 0.19
N ILE A 142 17.07 -32.20 -0.62
CA ILE A 142 16.53 -33.43 -1.23
C ILE A 142 17.57 -34.09 -2.12
N LYS A 143 18.32 -33.31 -2.91
CA LYS A 143 19.41 -33.85 -3.76
C LYS A 143 20.58 -34.45 -2.99
N GLN A 144 20.76 -34.07 -1.72
CA GLN A 144 21.81 -34.63 -0.87
C GLN A 144 21.39 -35.86 -0.09
N ALA A 145 20.08 -36.10 0.05
CA ALA A 145 19.59 -37.35 0.62
C ALA A 145 19.92 -38.48 -0.37
N PRO A 146 20.72 -39.49 0.02
CA PRO A 146 20.86 -40.71 -0.78
C PRO A 146 19.47 -41.33 -0.92
N ASP A 147 19.17 -41.94 -2.07
CA ASP A 147 17.90 -42.64 -2.33
C ASP A 147 17.56 -43.54 -1.11
N MET A 148 16.59 -43.10 -0.30
CA MET A 148 15.99 -43.91 0.77
C MET A 148 14.83 -44.71 0.20
#